data_AF-A0A6L4Y5Q1-F1
#
_entry.id   AF-A0A6L4Y5Q1-F1
#
_cell.length_a   1.000
_cell.length_b   1.000
_cell.length_c   1.000
_cell.angle_alpha   90.00
_cell.angle_beta   90.00
_cell.angle_gamma   90.00
#
_symmetry.space_group_name_H-M   'P 1'
#
loop_
_entity.id
_entity.type
_entity.pdbx_description
1 polymer ?
#
loop_
_entity_poly.entity_id
_entity_poly.type
_entity_poly.pdbx_seq_one_letter_code
_entity_poly.pdbx_strand_id
1 'polypeptide(L)'
;YHHVHQKKDEESQRTPGLRHREVGHGWYLDFQKLWDFCNPFPDWLKKTIQSMKETEGAGVAEERMVSDAHDYFDRVWDGLPKADRNYWEGFFVWLLYNPEVLKDWAGVDVLSGRIHRIIEGQEIWEDSPETTLEYKRLRRDVSRHKKSSLRDALSHYGQKKI
;
A
#
# COMPACT_ATOMS: atom_id res chain seq x y z
N TYR A 1 9.96 -1.89 -3.64
CA TYR A 1 8.52 -2.22 -3.67
C TYR A 1 7.80 -1.82 -4.96
N HIS A 2 8.17 -0.74 -5.66
CA HIS A 2 7.59 -0.41 -6.98
C HIS A 2 7.64 -1.58 -7.98
N HIS A 3 8.71 -2.38 -7.95
CA HIS A 3 8.87 -3.59 -8.77
C HIS A 3 7.89 -4.73 -8.42
N VAL A 4 7.50 -4.87 -7.14
CA VAL A 4 6.49 -5.87 -6.71
C VAL A 4 5.15 -5.50 -7.32
N HIS A 5 4.78 -4.23 -7.24
CA HIS A 5 3.60 -3.68 -7.90
C HIS A 5 3.70 -3.79 -9.42
N GLN A 6 4.80 -3.39 -10.06
CA GLN A 6 4.95 -3.48 -11.51
C GLN A 6 4.80 -4.89 -12.05
N LYS A 7 5.43 -5.88 -11.40
CA LYS A 7 5.39 -7.27 -11.84
C LYS A 7 4.01 -7.89 -11.61
N LYS A 8 3.34 -7.52 -10.51
CA LYS A 8 2.01 -8.03 -10.17
C LYS A 8 0.90 -7.35 -10.97
N ASP A 9 1.05 -6.05 -11.19
CA ASP A 9 0.14 -5.21 -11.98
C ASP A 9 0.44 -5.24 -13.48
N GLU A 10 1.51 -5.88 -13.94
CA GLU A 10 1.89 -5.89 -15.36
C GLU A 10 0.78 -6.52 -16.23
N GLU A 11 0.13 -7.56 -15.72
CA GLU A 11 -1.05 -8.17 -16.33
C GLU A 11 -2.33 -7.37 -16.04
N SER A 12 -2.42 -6.70 -14.89
CA SER A 12 -3.59 -5.92 -14.47
C SER A 12 -3.73 -4.59 -15.22
N GLN A 13 -2.62 -3.94 -15.59
CA GLN A 13 -2.56 -2.71 -16.39
C GLN A 13 -3.12 -2.87 -17.80
N ARG A 14 -3.19 -4.12 -18.32
CA ARG A 14 -3.79 -4.42 -19.61
C ARG A 14 -5.32 -4.53 -19.56
N THR A 15 -5.91 -4.69 -18.38
CA THR A 15 -7.37 -4.91 -18.21
C THR A 15 -7.88 -4.44 -16.85
N PRO A 16 -8.20 -3.13 -16.68
CA PRO A 16 -8.77 -2.61 -15.43
C PRO A 16 -10.20 -3.15 -15.17
N GLY A 17 -10.62 -3.25 -13.91
CA GLY A 17 -12.02 -3.56 -13.53
C GLY A 17 -12.26 -5.01 -13.12
N LEU A 18 -13.42 -5.61 -13.44
CA LEU A 18 -13.74 -6.99 -13.00
C LEU A 18 -12.68 -8.05 -13.39
N ARG A 19 -11.97 -7.84 -14.51
CA ARG A 19 -10.85 -8.71 -14.92
C ARG A 19 -9.58 -8.53 -14.08
N HIS A 20 -9.36 -7.36 -13.44
CA HIS A 20 -8.33 -7.17 -12.41
C HIS A 20 -8.47 -8.18 -11.28
N ARG A 21 -9.73 -8.55 -10.95
CA ARG A 21 -10.05 -9.52 -9.90
C ARG A 21 -9.78 -10.97 -10.31
N GLU A 22 -9.46 -11.22 -11.59
CA GLU A 22 -9.20 -12.55 -12.14
C GLU A 22 -7.70 -12.78 -12.42
N VAL A 23 -6.86 -11.76 -12.28
CA VAL A 23 -5.42 -11.83 -12.61
C VAL A 23 -4.60 -12.05 -11.34
N GLY A 24 -3.79 -13.12 -11.27
CA GLY A 24 -2.58 -13.22 -10.42
C GLY A 24 -2.65 -13.06 -8.88
N HIS A 25 -3.76 -12.64 -8.28
CA HIS A 25 -3.87 -12.36 -6.85
C HIS A 25 -4.32 -13.59 -6.06
N GLY A 26 -3.45 -14.61 -5.96
CA GLY A 26 -3.76 -15.87 -5.28
C GLY A 26 -4.32 -15.66 -3.87
N TRP A 27 -3.70 -14.80 -3.07
CA TRP A 27 -4.18 -14.51 -1.72
C TRP A 27 -5.55 -13.81 -1.73
N TYR A 28 -5.79 -12.90 -2.67
CA TYR A 28 -7.11 -12.26 -2.82
C TYR A 28 -8.23 -13.28 -3.09
N LEU A 29 -7.96 -14.27 -3.96
CA LEU A 29 -8.92 -15.32 -4.35
C LEU A 29 -9.22 -16.35 -3.24
N ASP A 30 -8.39 -16.38 -2.21
CA ASP A 30 -8.51 -17.23 -1.03
C ASP A 30 -9.37 -16.60 0.08
N PHE A 31 -9.86 -15.38 -0.11
CA PHE A 31 -10.78 -14.72 0.82
C PHE A 31 -12.04 -15.58 1.07
N GLN A 32 -12.45 -15.67 2.34
CA GLN A 32 -13.50 -16.56 2.88
C GLN A 32 -13.22 -18.07 2.80
N LYS A 33 -12.10 -18.49 2.21
CA LYS A 33 -11.67 -19.90 2.18
C LYS A 33 -10.56 -20.16 3.18
N LEU A 34 -9.50 -19.33 3.13
CA LEU A 34 -8.31 -19.48 3.97
C LEU A 34 -8.14 -18.33 4.96
N TRP A 35 -8.69 -17.15 4.66
CA TRP A 35 -8.64 -15.96 5.52
C TRP A 35 -9.91 -15.13 5.38
N ASP A 36 -10.18 -14.29 6.37
CA ASP A 36 -11.29 -13.33 6.38
C ASP A 36 -10.92 -12.06 7.16
N PHE A 37 -11.86 -11.13 7.36
CA PHE A 37 -11.58 -9.90 8.10
C PHE A 37 -11.31 -10.11 9.60
N CYS A 38 -11.77 -11.22 10.17
CA CYS A 38 -11.51 -11.57 11.58
C CYS A 38 -10.15 -12.28 11.74
N ASN A 39 -9.69 -12.98 10.70
CA ASN A 39 -8.42 -13.68 10.65
C ASN A 39 -7.70 -13.37 9.32
N PRO A 40 -7.14 -12.15 9.17
CA PRO A 40 -6.59 -11.67 7.91
C PRO A 40 -5.24 -12.30 7.55
N PHE A 41 -4.49 -12.78 8.55
CA PHE A 41 -3.20 -13.46 8.39
C PHE A 41 -3.19 -14.71 9.28
N PRO A 42 -3.72 -15.84 8.78
CA PRO A 42 -3.76 -17.10 9.51
C PRO A 42 -2.37 -17.59 9.92
N ASP A 43 -2.30 -18.40 10.98
CA ASP A 43 -1.02 -18.85 11.53
C ASP A 43 -0.17 -19.68 10.57
N TRP A 44 -0.78 -20.42 9.65
CA TRP A 44 -0.03 -21.15 8.64
C TRP A 44 0.73 -20.20 7.70
N LEU A 45 0.15 -19.05 7.36
CA LEU A 45 0.81 -18.07 6.50
C LEU A 45 2.02 -17.46 7.21
N LYS A 46 1.89 -17.16 8.50
CA LYS A 46 3.00 -16.70 9.34
C LYS A 46 4.13 -17.73 9.37
N LYS A 47 3.79 -19.01 9.53
CA LYS A 47 4.77 -20.12 9.50
C LYS A 47 5.45 -20.25 8.14
N THR A 48 4.71 -20.09 7.05
CA THR A 48 5.28 -20.10 5.69
C THR A 48 6.27 -18.96 5.50
N ILE A 49 5.91 -17.74 5.88
CA ILE A 49 6.80 -16.57 5.80
C ILE A 49 8.07 -16.80 6.64
N GLN A 50 7.92 -17.33 7.86
CA GLN A 50 9.05 -17.64 8.73
C GLN A 50 9.96 -18.71 8.10
N SER A 51 9.39 -19.77 7.53
CA SER A 51 10.16 -20.79 6.81
C SER A 51 10.90 -20.19 5.61
N MET A 52 10.25 -19.33 4.82
CA MET A 52 10.90 -18.65 3.69
C MET A 52 12.06 -17.77 4.15
N LYS A 53 11.92 -17.07 5.28
CA LYS A 53 13.01 -16.29 5.87
C LYS A 53 14.21 -17.18 6.19
N GLU A 54 13.98 -18.37 6.73
CA GLU A 54 15.02 -19.33 7.12
C GLU A 54 15.69 -20.00 5.90
N THR A 55 14.94 -20.26 4.81
CA THR A 55 15.44 -21.00 3.65
C THR A 55 15.93 -20.13 2.50
N GLU A 56 15.27 -19.00 2.26
CA GLU A 56 15.48 -18.11 1.10
C GLU A 56 15.99 -16.72 1.50
N GLY A 57 15.95 -16.39 2.79
CA GLY A 57 16.45 -15.15 3.35
C GLY A 57 15.36 -14.10 3.61
N ALA A 58 15.72 -13.10 4.42
CA ALA A 58 14.78 -12.10 4.91
C ALA A 58 14.15 -11.24 3.80
N GLY A 59 14.91 -10.88 2.76
CA GLY A 59 14.40 -10.05 1.66
C GLY A 59 13.25 -10.71 0.89
N VAL A 60 13.37 -12.01 0.59
CA VAL A 60 12.32 -12.76 -0.12
C VAL A 60 11.07 -12.92 0.76
N ALA A 61 11.27 -13.18 2.05
CA ALA A 61 10.15 -13.25 3.00
C ALA A 61 9.41 -11.91 3.13
N GLU A 62 10.13 -10.80 3.17
CA GLU A 62 9.55 -9.45 3.18
C GLU A 62 8.79 -9.13 1.89
N GLU A 63 9.33 -9.49 0.72
CA GLU A 63 8.62 -9.34 -0.55
C GLU A 63 7.30 -10.13 -0.55
N ARG A 64 7.31 -11.36 0.01
CA ARG A 64 6.10 -12.17 0.14
C ARG A 64 5.08 -11.52 1.08
N MET A 65 5.52 -11.05 2.24
CA MET A 65 4.66 -10.33 3.20
C MET A 65 3.97 -9.13 2.55
N VAL A 66 4.73 -8.33 1.80
CA VAL A 66 4.17 -7.16 1.10
C VAL A 66 3.18 -7.59 0.02
N SER A 67 3.46 -8.65 -0.72
CA SER A 67 2.55 -9.19 -1.74
C SER A 67 1.22 -9.66 -1.15
N ASP A 68 1.24 -10.41 -0.05
CA ASP A 68 0.02 -10.90 0.60
C ASP A 68 -0.75 -9.75 1.29
N ALA A 69 -0.04 -8.79 1.89
CA ALA A 69 -0.66 -7.59 2.45
C ALA A 69 -1.35 -6.74 1.37
N HIS A 70 -0.76 -6.63 0.18
CA HIS A 70 -1.39 -5.96 -0.96
C HIS A 70 -2.74 -6.57 -1.30
N ASP A 71 -2.80 -7.90 -1.44
CA ASP A 71 -4.02 -8.62 -1.79
C ASP A 71 -5.11 -8.48 -0.73
N TYR A 72 -4.69 -8.45 0.54
CA TYR A 72 -5.57 -8.12 1.65
C TYR A 72 -6.18 -6.72 1.48
N PHE A 73 -5.34 -5.69 1.24
CA PHE A 73 -5.81 -4.31 1.08
C PHE A 73 -6.72 -4.13 -0.14
N ASP A 74 -6.41 -4.77 -1.26
CA ASP A 74 -7.27 -4.76 -2.44
C ASP A 74 -8.66 -5.33 -2.13
N ARG A 75 -8.72 -6.42 -1.37
CA ARG A 75 -9.98 -7.06 -1.01
C ARG A 75 -10.80 -6.21 -0.04
N VAL A 76 -10.14 -5.59 0.94
CA VAL A 76 -10.76 -4.59 1.82
C VAL A 76 -11.33 -3.46 0.97
N TRP A 77 -10.53 -2.89 0.07
CA TRP A 77 -10.94 -1.79 -0.81
C TRP A 77 -12.15 -2.13 -1.66
N ASP A 78 -12.18 -3.34 -2.25
CA ASP A 78 -13.30 -3.81 -3.06
C ASP A 78 -14.57 -4.08 -2.25
N GLY A 79 -14.44 -4.39 -0.96
CA GLY A 79 -15.56 -4.58 -0.04
C GLY A 79 -16.23 -3.27 0.40
N LEU A 80 -15.57 -2.12 0.20
CA LEU A 80 -16.08 -0.85 0.68
C LEU A 80 -17.24 -0.31 -0.18
N PRO A 81 -18.32 0.19 0.45
CA PRO A 81 -19.32 1.03 -0.21
C PRO A 81 -18.69 2.21 -0.96
N LYS A 82 -19.38 2.71 -1.98
CA LYS A 82 -18.89 3.84 -2.79
C LYS A 82 -18.59 5.09 -1.95
N ALA A 83 -19.42 5.38 -0.95
CA ALA A 83 -19.22 6.53 -0.07
C ALA A 83 -17.91 6.41 0.72
N ASP A 84 -17.65 5.23 1.29
CA ASP A 84 -16.44 4.96 2.08
C ASP A 84 -15.19 4.99 1.21
N ARG A 85 -15.25 4.45 -0.01
CA ARG A 85 -14.15 4.58 -0.98
C ARG A 85 -13.83 6.03 -1.29
N ASN A 86 -14.85 6.85 -1.57
CA ASN A 86 -14.63 8.28 -1.83
C ASN A 86 -14.00 9.00 -0.63
N TYR A 87 -14.41 8.65 0.60
CA TYR A 87 -13.81 9.18 1.82
C TYR A 87 -12.32 8.82 1.90
N TRP A 88 -11.98 7.54 1.75
CA TRP A 88 -10.60 7.08 1.82
C TRP A 88 -9.73 7.64 0.69
N GLU A 89 -10.25 7.72 -0.54
CA GLU A 89 -9.57 8.40 -1.65
C GLU A 89 -9.24 9.85 -1.28
N GLY A 90 -10.20 10.59 -0.70
CA GLY A 90 -9.97 11.96 -0.24
C GLY A 90 -8.97 12.07 0.90
N PHE A 91 -9.01 11.14 1.85
CA PHE A 91 -8.06 11.07 2.96
C PHE A 91 -6.63 10.78 2.46
N PHE A 92 -6.45 9.84 1.52
CA PHE A 92 -5.13 9.55 0.94
C PHE A 92 -4.58 10.72 0.12
N VAL A 93 -5.46 11.42 -0.61
CA VAL A 93 -5.10 12.69 -1.24
C VAL A 93 -4.64 13.69 -0.17
N TRP A 94 -5.40 13.87 0.92
CA TRP A 94 -5.01 14.77 1.99
C TRP A 94 -3.63 14.43 2.59
N LEU A 95 -3.37 13.14 2.87
CA LEU A 95 -2.06 12.67 3.35
C LEU A 95 -0.92 12.99 2.36
N LEU A 96 -1.16 12.87 1.06
CA LEU A 96 -0.18 13.22 0.03
C LEU A 96 0.25 14.69 0.09
N TYR A 97 -0.66 15.58 0.51
CA TYR A 97 -0.40 17.02 0.66
C TYR A 97 -0.01 17.43 2.10
N ASN A 98 -0.15 16.54 3.08
CA ASN A 98 0.28 16.73 4.46
C ASN A 98 1.24 15.59 4.87
N PRO A 99 2.36 15.39 4.14
CA PRO A 99 3.24 14.24 4.29
C PRO A 99 3.91 14.15 5.67
N GLU A 100 4.00 15.25 6.40
CA GLU A 100 4.51 15.30 7.78
C GLU A 100 3.74 14.36 8.71
N VAL A 101 2.45 14.15 8.47
CA VAL A 101 1.61 13.25 9.27
C VAL A 101 2.08 11.81 9.17
N LEU A 102 2.65 11.40 8.03
CA LEU A 102 3.16 10.04 7.84
C LEU A 102 4.39 9.76 8.72
N LYS A 103 5.16 10.80 9.04
CA LYS A 103 6.31 10.67 9.94
C LYS A 103 5.85 10.34 11.36
N ASP A 104 4.88 11.09 11.86
CA ASP A 104 4.42 10.95 13.25
C ASP A 104 3.53 9.72 13.43
N TRP A 105 2.68 9.42 12.44
CA TRP A 105 1.71 8.32 12.56
C TRP A 105 2.28 6.97 12.13
N ALA A 106 3.02 6.93 11.03
CA ALA A 106 3.47 5.70 10.40
C ALA A 106 5.00 5.51 10.47
N GLY A 107 5.73 6.48 11.02
CA GLY A 107 7.19 6.42 11.04
C GLY A 107 7.81 6.56 9.65
N VAL A 108 7.15 7.19 8.69
CA VAL A 108 7.67 7.34 7.32
C VAL A 108 7.89 8.81 7.00
N ASP A 109 9.15 9.23 6.97
CA ASP A 109 9.55 10.58 6.55
C ASP A 109 9.81 10.59 5.04
N VAL A 110 8.75 10.77 4.25
CA VAL A 110 8.83 10.77 2.79
C VAL A 110 9.62 11.96 2.21
N LEU A 111 9.74 13.05 2.96
CA LEU A 111 10.44 14.26 2.53
C LEU A 111 11.96 14.10 2.69
N SER A 112 12.38 13.48 3.80
CA SER A 112 13.78 13.18 4.08
C SER A 112 14.22 11.82 3.52
N GLY A 113 13.27 10.99 3.09
CA GLY A 113 13.53 9.64 2.58
C GLY A 113 14.03 8.73 3.69
N ARG A 114 13.31 8.67 4.82
CA ARG A 114 13.71 7.86 5.98
C ARG A 114 12.52 7.08 6.52
N ILE A 115 12.78 5.88 7.02
CA ILE A 115 11.76 5.00 7.61
C ILE A 115 12.19 4.65 9.02
N HIS A 116 11.26 4.81 9.96
CA HIS A 116 11.40 4.39 11.34
C HIS A 116 11.16 2.89 11.41
N ARG A 117 12.10 2.16 12.02
CA ARG A 117 12.03 0.73 12.24
C ARG A 117 12.34 0.41 13.68
N ILE A 118 11.76 -0.69 14.15
CA ILE A 118 12.09 -1.29 15.44
C ILE A 118 12.84 -2.58 15.14
N ILE A 119 14.16 -2.57 15.32
CA ILE A 119 15.02 -3.74 15.13
C ILE A 119 15.53 -4.18 16.50
N GLU A 120 15.24 -5.41 16.90
CA GLU A 120 15.67 -5.97 18.19
C GLU A 120 15.26 -5.09 19.40
N GLY A 121 14.10 -4.44 19.30
CA GLY A 121 13.59 -3.53 20.32
C GLY A 121 14.23 -2.13 20.32
N GLN A 122 15.10 -1.83 19.37
CA GLN A 122 15.70 -0.51 19.18
C GLN A 122 14.99 0.27 18.07
N GLU A 123 14.63 1.51 18.38
CA GLU A 123 14.09 2.48 17.43
C GLU A 123 15.21 3.09 16.59
N ILE A 124 15.15 2.89 15.27
CA ILE A 124 16.13 3.41 14.32
C ILE A 124 15.43 4.12 13.16
N TRP A 125 16.07 5.14 12.61
CA TRP A 125 15.65 5.80 11.38
C TRP A 125 16.61 5.44 10.25
N GLU A 126 16.18 4.55 9.38
CA GLU A 126 16.93 4.04 8.23
C GLU A 126 16.75 4.97 7.02
N ASP A 127 17.82 5.19 6.27
CA ASP A 127 17.75 5.96 5.03
C ASP A 127 17.16 5.10 3.90
N SER A 128 16.12 5.63 3.25
CA SER A 128 15.45 5.08 2.07
C SER A 128 15.15 6.20 1.07
N PRO A 129 16.15 6.62 0.28
CA PRO A 129 16.00 7.71 -0.68
C PRO A 129 14.96 7.40 -1.78
N GLU A 130 14.69 6.12 -2.03
CA GLU A 130 13.64 5.67 -2.96
C GLU A 130 12.26 6.15 -2.51
N THR A 131 12.03 6.24 -1.19
CA THR A 131 10.76 6.72 -0.61
C THR A 131 10.45 8.15 -1.07
N THR A 132 11.44 9.03 -1.12
CA THR A 132 11.27 10.40 -1.63
C THR A 132 10.97 10.42 -3.13
N LEU A 133 11.61 9.55 -3.91
CA LEU A 133 11.38 9.45 -5.34
C LEU A 133 9.95 8.96 -5.64
N GLU A 134 9.51 7.90 -4.97
CA GLU A 134 8.16 7.35 -5.11
C GLU A 134 7.09 8.36 -4.66
N TYR A 135 7.31 9.08 -3.55
CA TYR A 135 6.41 10.16 -3.12
C TYR A 135 6.29 11.26 -4.20
N LYS A 136 7.42 11.74 -4.74
CA LYS A 136 7.41 12.75 -5.81
C LYS A 136 6.72 12.28 -7.07
N ARG A 137 6.86 10.99 -7.41
CA ARG A 137 6.18 10.36 -8.55
C ARG A 137 4.68 10.30 -8.32
N LEU A 138 4.25 9.73 -7.19
CA LEU A 138 2.83 9.63 -6.83
C LEU A 138 2.16 11.00 -6.80
N ARG A 139 2.78 12.01 -6.17
CA ARG A 139 2.27 13.38 -6.12
C ARG A 139 2.07 13.97 -7.51
N ARG A 140 3.01 13.73 -8.42
CA ARG A 140 2.92 14.17 -9.82
C ARG A 140 1.78 13.47 -10.55
N ASP A 141 1.66 12.16 -10.39
CA ASP A 141 0.64 11.38 -11.09
C ASP A 141 -0.77 11.74 -10.62
N VAL A 142 -0.97 11.90 -9.30
CA VAL A 142 -2.22 12.37 -8.71
C VAL A 142 -2.56 13.78 -9.19
N SER A 143 -1.59 14.70 -9.23
CA SER A 143 -1.82 16.07 -9.73
C SER A 143 -2.22 16.14 -11.21
N ARG A 144 -1.86 15.12 -12.00
CA ARG A 144 -2.19 15.02 -13.44
C ARG A 144 -3.53 14.33 -13.70
N HIS A 145 -4.03 13.53 -12.75
CA HIS A 145 -5.26 12.77 -12.94
C HIS A 145 -6.50 13.68 -12.90
N LYS A 146 -7.26 13.69 -14.01
CA LYS A 146 -8.45 14.54 -14.22
C LYS A 146 -9.77 13.98 -13.65
N LYS A 147 -9.74 12.97 -12.77
CA LYS A 147 -10.99 12.41 -12.20
C LYS A 147 -11.69 13.50 -11.38
N SER A 148 -12.98 13.73 -11.65
CA SER A 148 -13.77 14.77 -10.95
C SER A 148 -13.77 14.55 -9.44
N SER A 149 -13.91 13.30 -8.98
CA SER A 149 -13.86 12.94 -7.55
C SER A 149 -12.52 13.31 -6.91
N LEU A 150 -11.41 13.07 -7.60
CA LEU A 150 -10.08 13.41 -7.13
C LEU A 150 -9.88 14.93 -7.09
N ARG A 151 -10.39 15.66 -8.09
CA ARG A 151 -10.35 17.13 -8.12
C ARG A 151 -11.20 17.74 -7.00
N ASP A 152 -12.36 17.18 -6.70
CA ASP A 152 -13.23 17.66 -5.62
C ASP A 152 -12.57 17.41 -4.26
N ALA A 153 -11.96 16.24 -4.06
CA ALA A 153 -11.17 15.92 -2.89
C ALA A 153 -9.92 16.81 -2.77
N LEU A 154 -9.18 17.03 -3.85
CA LEU A 154 -8.05 17.97 -3.91
C LEU A 154 -8.47 19.41 -3.59
N SER A 155 -9.66 19.82 -4.03
CA SER A 155 -10.18 21.16 -3.78
C SER A 155 -10.69 21.34 -2.34
N HIS A 156 -11.27 20.29 -1.74
CA HIS A 156 -11.75 20.31 -0.35
C HIS A 156 -10.62 20.12 0.67
N TYR A 157 -9.72 19.16 0.44
CA TYR A 157 -8.72 18.74 1.41
C TYR A 157 -7.30 19.22 1.07
N GLY A 158 -7.00 19.48 -0.21
CA GLY A 158 -5.69 19.98 -0.65
C GLY A 158 -5.47 21.49 -0.42
N GLN A 159 -6.49 22.21 0.06
CA GLN A 159 -6.35 23.61 0.45
C GLN A 159 -5.81 23.74 1.88
N LYS A 160 -4.49 23.61 2.02
CA LYS A 160 -3.75 24.46 2.96
C LYS A 160 -2.92 25.43 2.13
N LYS A 161 -3.37 26.69 2.08
CA LYS A 161 -2.44 27.81 1.99
C LYS A 161 -1.59 27.76 3.25
N ILE A 162 -0.30 27.49 3.09
CA ILE A 162 0.72 27.96 4.03
C ILE A 162 0.74 29.48 3.95
#